data_AF-A0A969BQB4-F1
#
_entry.id   AF-A0A969BQB4-F1
#
_cell.length_a   1.000
_cell.length_b   1.000
_cell.length_c   1.000
_cell.angle_alpha   90.00
_cell.angle_beta   90.00
_cell.angle_gamma   90.00
#
_symmetry.space_group_name_H-M   'P 1'
#
loop_
_entity.id
_entity.type
_entity.pdbx_description
1 polymer ?
#
loop_
_entity_poly.entity_id
_entity_poly.type
_entity_poly.pdbx_seq_one_letter_code
_entity_poly.pdbx_strand_id
1 'polypeptide(L)'
;MDSKVERLFASLKDSTKQVELENKLRESEKAKARELEILLSVVQAPAEDLNGFIRLANQEIDTINKTLRAEDFASAGGRNASLRAQLEAVYRSVHNLNGNAALLQLTSFQKTAYEFESRIKELLDRPVLSGDDFLFIVVTQASLKSDLEILESLAEKLSGMNLANQSSKLAAQPAPTSALAKQLETLVTKSSTDLGKTATILIDEFALHAFAHRRHDIIRDVLIQLVRNAVAHSVETSSVRLAAGKSEEASISIYALPKTDPGVIGLGLIDDGRGLDLDRIRERAVSCGLLPNDRPSGVQEIIQCIFTPGFSTTEIADSHSGRGMGMDIIKTKFVDELGGCIDIISDPGISCEFRLYLPA
;
A
#
# COMPACT_ATOMS: atom_id res chain seq x y z
N MET A 1 -14.65 31.21 -82.32
CA MET A 1 -15.17 31.54 -80.98
C MET A 1 -14.04 31.27 -80.01
N ASP A 2 -13.17 32.26 -79.78
CA ASP A 2 -12.03 32.14 -78.84
C ASP A 2 -12.16 33.23 -77.78
N SER A 3 -12.65 32.84 -76.61
CA SER A 3 -12.82 33.73 -75.46
C SER A 3 -11.47 33.95 -74.77
N LYS A 4 -10.74 34.98 -75.20
CA LYS A 4 -9.49 35.41 -74.56
C LYS A 4 -9.79 36.09 -73.23
N VAL A 5 -9.35 35.49 -72.12
CA VAL A 5 -9.46 36.09 -70.78
C VAL A 5 -8.49 37.29 -70.72
N GLU A 6 -9.02 38.51 -70.69
CA GLU A 6 -8.21 39.73 -70.75
C GLU A 6 -7.68 40.21 -69.39
N ARG A 7 -8.32 39.87 -68.27
CA ARG A 7 -7.87 40.27 -66.93
C ARG A 7 -8.24 39.26 -65.87
N LEU A 8 -7.27 38.95 -65.01
CA LEU A 8 -7.39 38.04 -63.88
C LEU A 8 -7.18 38.87 -62.60
N PHE A 9 -8.21 39.00 -61.78
CA PHE A 9 -8.12 39.61 -60.46
C PHE A 9 -7.91 38.50 -59.43
N ALA A 10 -6.77 38.52 -58.76
CA ALA A 10 -6.48 37.66 -57.63
C ALA A 10 -6.35 38.53 -56.36
N SER A 11 -7.04 38.14 -55.30
CA SER A 11 -6.92 38.76 -53.98
C SER A 11 -6.17 37.81 -53.05
N LEU A 12 -5.01 38.24 -52.56
CA LEU A 12 -4.24 37.54 -51.55
C LEU A 12 -4.72 38.01 -50.17
N LYS A 13 -5.31 37.10 -49.40
CA LYS A 13 -5.72 37.35 -48.01
C LYS A 13 -4.77 36.60 -47.08
N ASP A 14 -3.94 37.34 -46.35
CA ASP A 14 -3.07 36.78 -45.33
C ASP A 14 -3.93 36.25 -44.18
N SER A 15 -3.97 34.92 -44.05
CA SER A 15 -4.71 34.19 -43.02
C SER A 15 -3.78 33.53 -42.01
N THR A 16 -2.48 33.82 -42.05
CA THR A 16 -1.44 33.14 -41.26
C THR A 16 -1.77 33.17 -39.76
N LYS A 17 -2.14 34.35 -39.22
CA LYS A 17 -2.54 34.50 -37.82
C LYS A 17 -3.81 33.73 -37.44
N GLN A 18 -4.80 33.68 -38.33
CA GLN A 18 -6.05 32.99 -38.06
C GLN A 18 -5.80 31.47 -38.00
N VAL A 19 -5.04 30.94 -38.95
CA VAL A 19 -4.66 29.53 -38.99
C VAL A 19 -3.77 29.17 -37.79
N GLU A 20 -2.83 30.03 -37.40
CA GLU A 20 -2.03 29.83 -36.17
C GLU A 20 -2.88 29.80 -34.91
N LEU A 21 -3.86 30.70 -34.78
CA LEU A 21 -4.78 30.76 -33.64
C LEU A 21 -5.68 29.53 -33.59
N GLU A 22 -6.24 29.11 -34.73
CA GLU A 22 -7.05 27.89 -34.82
C GLU A 22 -6.24 26.64 -34.47
N ASN A 23 -4.98 26.55 -34.93
CA ASN A 23 -4.09 25.45 -34.56
C ASN A 23 -3.78 25.44 -33.06
N LYS A 24 -3.44 26.60 -32.47
CA LYS A 24 -3.21 26.73 -31.03
C LYS A 24 -4.43 26.38 -30.20
N LEU A 25 -5.62 26.80 -30.64
CA LEU A 25 -6.87 26.46 -29.97
C LEU A 25 -7.11 24.95 -30.02
N ARG A 26 -6.94 24.33 -31.19
CA ARG A 26 -7.12 22.88 -31.37
C ARG A 26 -6.12 22.06 -30.56
N GLU A 27 -4.87 22.52 -30.45
CA GLU A 27 -3.85 21.89 -29.58
C GLU A 27 -4.22 22.02 -28.10
N SER A 28 -4.67 23.21 -27.68
CA SER A 28 -5.13 23.47 -26.30
C SER A 28 -6.35 22.62 -25.93
N GLU A 29 -7.33 22.50 -26.82
CA GLU A 29 -8.52 21.67 -26.62
C GLU A 29 -8.16 20.19 -26.50
N LYS A 30 -7.26 19.69 -27.35
CA LYS A 30 -6.75 18.32 -27.25
C LYS A 30 -6.01 18.06 -25.94
N ALA A 31 -5.17 18.99 -25.51
CA ALA A 31 -4.44 18.88 -24.25
C ALA A 31 -5.40 18.82 -23.05
N LYS A 32 -6.41 19.70 -23.01
CA LYS A 32 -7.44 19.71 -21.96
C LYS A 32 -8.29 18.44 -21.94
N ALA A 33 -8.69 17.94 -23.11
CA ALA A 33 -9.44 16.69 -23.20
C ALA A 33 -8.63 15.51 -22.67
N ARG A 34 -7.33 15.45 -22.99
CA ARG A 34 -6.41 14.43 -22.49
C ARG A 34 -6.23 14.53 -20.97
N GLU A 35 -6.07 15.74 -20.45
CA GLU A 35 -5.96 16.00 -19.00
C GLU A 35 -7.21 15.52 -18.24
N LEU A 36 -8.41 15.77 -18.78
CA LEU A 36 -9.68 15.31 -18.18
C LEU A 36 -9.81 13.78 -18.15
N GLU A 37 -9.38 13.10 -19.21
CA GLU A 37 -9.42 11.62 -19.28
C GLU A 37 -8.44 10.99 -18.28
N ILE A 38 -7.24 11.57 -18.16
CA ILE A 38 -6.25 11.18 -17.15
C ILE A 38 -6.82 11.41 -15.74
N LEU A 39 -7.49 12.54 -15.51
CA LEU A 39 -8.09 12.87 -14.22
C LEU A 39 -9.18 11.87 -13.82
N LEU A 40 -10.05 11.47 -14.76
CA LEU A 40 -11.06 10.43 -14.51
C LEU A 40 -10.43 9.09 -14.13
N SER A 41 -9.30 8.74 -14.76
CA SER A 41 -8.56 7.51 -14.48
C SER A 41 -7.91 7.54 -13.10
N VAL A 42 -7.31 8.67 -12.73
CA VAL A 42 -6.66 8.89 -11.43
C VAL A 42 -7.65 8.87 -10.27
N VAL A 43 -8.87 9.40 -10.45
CA VAL A 43 -9.91 9.40 -9.40
C VAL A 43 -10.40 7.99 -9.06
N GLN A 44 -10.33 7.06 -10.01
CA GLN A 44 -10.80 5.68 -9.82
C GLN A 44 -9.72 4.74 -9.27
N ALA A 45 -8.44 5.10 -9.39
CA ALA A 45 -7.32 4.28 -8.91
C ALA A 45 -6.98 4.60 -7.43
N PRO A 46 -6.69 3.59 -6.59
CA PRO A 46 -6.17 3.82 -5.24
C PRO A 46 -4.86 4.63 -5.28
N ALA A 47 -4.73 5.65 -4.44
CA ALA A 47 -3.59 6.58 -4.47
C ALA A 47 -2.24 5.88 -4.25
N GLU A 48 -2.19 4.80 -3.48
CA GLU A 48 -0.97 4.03 -3.22
C GLU A 48 -0.53 3.22 -4.45
N ASP A 49 -1.46 2.57 -5.12
CA ASP A 49 -1.22 1.83 -6.36
C ASP A 49 -0.78 2.78 -7.49
N LEU A 50 -1.42 3.96 -7.57
CA LEU A 50 -1.06 5.00 -8.52
C LEU A 50 0.35 5.55 -8.27
N ASN A 51 0.70 5.84 -7.01
CA ASN A 51 2.05 6.30 -6.65
C ASN A 51 3.10 5.19 -6.89
N GLY A 52 2.75 3.93 -6.66
CA GLY A 52 3.57 2.78 -7.02
C GLY A 52 3.82 2.69 -8.52
N PHE A 53 2.78 2.85 -9.32
CA PHE A 53 2.86 2.89 -10.77
C PHE A 53 3.70 4.07 -11.27
N ILE A 54 3.49 5.29 -10.76
CA ILE A 54 4.27 6.47 -11.18
C ILE A 54 5.77 6.24 -10.94
N ARG A 55 6.15 5.64 -9.80
CA ARG A 55 7.55 5.30 -9.52
C ARG A 55 8.11 4.27 -10.51
N LEU A 56 7.39 3.17 -10.74
CA LEU A 56 7.79 2.14 -11.69
C LEU A 56 7.87 2.70 -13.12
N ALA A 57 6.90 3.52 -13.51
CA ALA A 57 6.84 4.10 -14.83
C ALA A 57 7.99 5.08 -15.09
N ASN A 58 8.33 5.90 -14.10
CA ASN A 58 9.52 6.76 -14.17
C ASN A 58 10.81 5.95 -14.34
N GLN A 59 10.96 4.84 -13.62
CA GLN A 59 12.13 3.95 -13.77
C GLN A 59 12.21 3.32 -15.17
N GLU A 60 11.09 2.89 -15.73
CA GLU A 60 11.04 2.32 -17.08
C GLU A 60 11.31 3.39 -18.16
N ILE A 61 10.73 4.59 -18.04
CA ILE A 61 11.00 5.71 -18.96
C ILE A 61 12.47 6.16 -18.88
N ASP A 62 13.08 6.16 -17.70
CA ASP A 62 14.51 6.43 -17.54
C ASP A 62 15.39 5.36 -18.17
N THR A 63 14.98 4.10 -18.06
CA THR A 63 15.65 2.98 -18.74
C THR A 63 15.58 3.16 -20.25
N ILE A 64 14.40 3.46 -20.78
CA ILE A 64 14.19 3.78 -22.21
C ILE A 64 15.08 4.96 -22.63
N ASN A 65 15.11 6.05 -21.85
CA ASN A 65 15.96 7.22 -22.13
C ASN A 65 17.44 6.86 -22.22
N LYS A 66 17.95 6.06 -21.26
CA LYS A 66 19.35 5.63 -21.25
C LYS A 66 19.67 4.75 -22.45
N THR A 67 18.77 3.83 -22.80
CA THR A 67 18.90 2.96 -23.97
C THR A 67 18.89 3.76 -25.27
N LEU A 68 18.04 4.78 -25.40
CA LEU A 68 17.96 5.65 -26.58
C LEU A 68 19.12 6.66 -26.69
N ARG A 69 19.77 7.02 -25.57
CA ARG A 69 20.92 7.95 -25.54
C ARG A 69 22.28 7.29 -25.75
N ALA A 70 22.37 5.96 -25.74
CA ALA A 70 23.63 5.27 -25.94
C ALA A 70 24.25 5.64 -27.31
N GLU A 71 25.56 5.83 -27.37
CA GLU A 71 26.34 6.30 -28.54
C GLU A 71 26.07 5.51 -29.84
N ASP A 72 25.58 4.28 -29.70
CA ASP A 72 25.16 3.38 -30.78
C ASP A 72 23.89 3.80 -31.53
N PHE A 73 22.98 4.59 -30.94
CA PHE A 73 21.77 5.09 -31.62
C PHE A 73 22.06 6.25 -32.57
N ALA A 74 23.03 7.11 -32.22
CA ALA A 74 23.39 8.28 -33.03
C ALA A 74 24.30 7.94 -34.22
N SER A 75 24.99 6.79 -34.16
CA SER A 75 25.92 6.32 -35.19
C SER A 75 25.27 5.27 -36.11
N ALA A 76 24.08 5.61 -36.63
CA ALA A 76 23.23 4.78 -37.49
C ALA A 76 23.79 4.56 -38.91
N GLY A 77 25.04 4.11 -39.01
CA GLY A 77 25.74 3.85 -40.27
C GLY A 77 26.30 2.43 -40.42
N GLY A 78 26.07 1.47 -39.50
CA GLY A 78 26.67 0.15 -39.71
C GLY A 78 26.39 -1.03 -38.79
N ARG A 79 25.55 -0.94 -37.75
CA ARG A 79 25.31 -2.10 -36.84
C ARG A 79 23.84 -2.34 -36.53
N ASN A 80 23.09 -2.84 -37.52
CA ASN A 80 21.69 -3.27 -37.40
C ASN A 80 21.41 -4.22 -36.21
N ALA A 81 22.41 -4.98 -35.75
CA ALA A 81 22.26 -5.90 -34.63
C ALA A 81 22.18 -5.20 -33.25
N SER A 82 22.97 -4.13 -33.02
CA SER A 82 22.95 -3.40 -31.73
C SER A 82 21.64 -2.61 -31.59
N LEU A 83 21.21 -1.96 -32.66
CA LEU A 83 19.95 -1.20 -32.72
C LEU A 83 18.72 -2.09 -32.46
N ARG A 84 18.70 -3.31 -32.98
CA ARG A 84 17.62 -4.28 -32.71
C ARG A 84 17.58 -4.70 -31.24
N ALA A 85 18.72 -5.02 -30.64
CA ALA A 85 18.78 -5.38 -29.23
C ALA A 85 18.30 -4.23 -28.32
N GLN A 86 18.61 -2.99 -28.70
CA GLN A 86 18.11 -1.81 -28.01
C GLN A 86 16.59 -1.62 -28.20
N LEU A 87 16.07 -1.79 -29.42
CA LEU A 87 14.63 -1.78 -29.68
C LEU A 87 13.89 -2.87 -28.90
N GLU A 88 14.45 -4.06 -28.75
CA GLU A 88 13.88 -5.15 -27.92
C GLU A 88 13.88 -4.80 -26.43
N ALA A 89 14.90 -4.09 -25.94
CA ALA A 89 14.92 -3.59 -24.57
C ALA A 89 13.82 -2.54 -24.35
N VAL A 90 13.70 -1.57 -25.25
CA VAL A 90 12.62 -0.56 -25.21
C VAL A 90 11.25 -1.23 -25.32
N TYR A 91 11.08 -2.20 -26.21
CA TYR A 91 9.84 -2.97 -26.35
C TYR A 91 9.41 -3.60 -25.03
N ARG A 92 10.33 -4.28 -24.32
CA ARG A 92 10.04 -4.91 -23.02
C ARG A 92 9.63 -3.89 -21.96
N SER A 93 10.34 -2.77 -21.87
CA SER A 93 9.97 -1.69 -20.94
C SER A 93 8.59 -1.12 -21.25
N VAL A 94 8.27 -0.86 -22.52
CA VAL A 94 6.95 -0.36 -22.93
C VAL A 94 5.86 -1.41 -22.70
N HIS A 95 6.13 -2.69 -22.93
CA HIS A 95 5.20 -3.79 -22.63
C HIS A 95 4.86 -3.87 -21.14
N ASN A 96 5.86 -3.73 -20.26
CA ASN A 96 5.65 -3.65 -18.81
C ASN A 96 4.79 -2.45 -18.43
N LEU A 97 5.08 -1.27 -19.01
CA LEU A 97 4.29 -0.05 -18.81
C LEU A 97 2.82 -0.25 -19.23
N ASN A 98 2.59 -0.88 -20.38
CA ASN A 98 1.25 -1.17 -20.89
C ASN A 98 0.49 -2.12 -19.94
N GLY A 99 1.12 -3.21 -19.51
CA GLY A 99 0.52 -4.17 -18.55
C GLY A 99 0.16 -3.52 -17.22
N ASN A 100 1.07 -2.72 -16.65
CA ASN A 100 0.83 -2.04 -15.38
C ASN A 100 -0.25 -0.94 -15.50
N ALA A 101 -0.29 -0.22 -16.63
CA ALA A 101 -1.31 0.79 -16.89
C ALA A 101 -2.70 0.16 -17.05
N ALA A 102 -2.80 -1.02 -17.70
CA ALA A 102 -4.03 -1.77 -17.86
C ALA A 102 -4.61 -2.25 -16.51
N LEU A 103 -3.74 -2.71 -15.59
CA LEU A 103 -4.15 -3.13 -14.25
C LEU A 103 -4.81 -2.00 -13.45
N LEU A 104 -4.31 -0.77 -13.61
CA LEU A 104 -4.85 0.42 -12.95
C LEU A 104 -5.92 1.14 -13.76
N GLN A 105 -6.36 0.56 -14.88
CA GLN A 105 -7.35 1.14 -15.78
C GLN A 105 -7.00 2.56 -16.25
N LEU A 106 -5.70 2.87 -16.39
CA LEU A 106 -5.23 4.15 -16.90
C LEU A 106 -5.36 4.20 -18.42
N THR A 107 -6.60 4.25 -18.93
CA THR A 107 -6.93 4.04 -20.35
C THR A 107 -6.18 4.96 -21.30
N SER A 108 -6.07 6.25 -20.98
CA SER A 108 -5.34 7.22 -21.81
C SER A 108 -3.84 6.88 -21.88
N PHE A 109 -3.22 6.59 -20.73
CA PHE A 109 -1.80 6.25 -20.67
C PHE A 109 -1.52 4.90 -21.35
N GLN A 110 -2.39 3.91 -21.10
CA GLN A 110 -2.33 2.59 -21.72
C GLN A 110 -2.41 2.70 -23.25
N LYS A 111 -3.29 3.56 -23.79
CA LYS A 111 -3.41 3.78 -25.22
C LYS A 111 -2.11 4.32 -25.83
N THR A 112 -1.51 5.34 -25.21
CA THR A 112 -0.21 5.88 -25.65
C THR A 112 0.89 4.80 -25.57
N ALA A 113 0.93 4.02 -24.50
CA ALA A 113 1.89 2.92 -24.33
C ALA A 113 1.69 1.82 -25.38
N TYR A 114 0.45 1.44 -25.68
CA TYR A 114 0.12 0.43 -26.69
C TYR A 114 0.46 0.89 -28.11
N GLU A 115 0.20 2.16 -28.45
CA GLU A 115 0.62 2.75 -29.73
C GLU A 115 2.14 2.71 -29.87
N PHE A 116 2.87 3.01 -28.79
CA PHE A 116 4.32 2.94 -28.77
C PHE A 116 4.83 1.49 -28.94
N GLU A 117 4.25 0.54 -28.19
CA GLU A 117 4.59 -0.88 -28.25
C GLU A 117 4.37 -1.45 -29.66
N SER A 118 3.18 -1.20 -30.23
CA SER A 118 2.81 -1.66 -31.57
C SER A 118 3.79 -1.14 -32.63
N ARG A 119 4.23 0.11 -32.49
CA ARG A 119 5.16 0.71 -33.43
C ARG A 119 6.57 0.14 -33.30
N ILE A 120 7.06 -0.10 -32.10
CA ILE A 120 8.35 -0.76 -31.91
C ILE A 120 8.32 -2.17 -32.51
N LYS A 121 7.20 -2.88 -32.36
CA LYS A 121 7.01 -4.20 -32.97
C LYS A 121 7.09 -4.14 -34.50
N GLU A 122 6.43 -3.18 -35.13
CA GLU A 122 6.54 -2.97 -36.58
C GLU A 122 7.98 -2.67 -37.03
N LEU A 123 8.76 -1.94 -36.21
CA LEU A 123 10.16 -1.64 -36.50
C LEU A 123 11.06 -2.86 -36.32
N LEU A 124 10.79 -3.72 -35.34
CA LEU A 124 11.50 -4.99 -35.14
C LEU A 124 11.33 -5.94 -36.32
N ASP A 125 10.14 -5.95 -36.94
CA ASP A 125 9.83 -6.79 -38.10
C ASP A 125 10.47 -6.28 -39.41
N ARG A 126 10.95 -5.02 -39.45
CA ARG A 126 11.56 -4.44 -40.65
C ARG A 126 13.02 -4.89 -40.83
N PRO A 127 13.44 -5.20 -42.07
CA PRO A 127 14.81 -5.63 -42.36
C PRO A 127 15.85 -4.51 -42.27
N VAL A 128 15.44 -3.25 -42.49
CA VAL A 128 16.29 -2.06 -42.43
C VAL A 128 15.54 -0.96 -41.68
N LEU A 129 16.24 -0.29 -40.75
CA LEU A 129 15.73 0.82 -39.96
C LEU A 129 16.26 2.14 -40.54
N SER A 130 15.39 3.14 -40.69
CA SER A 130 15.77 4.48 -41.21
C SER A 130 15.91 5.51 -40.10
N GLY A 131 16.69 6.57 -40.38
CA GLY A 131 16.79 7.80 -39.57
C GLY A 131 15.44 8.34 -39.07
N ASP A 132 14.45 8.32 -39.97
CA ASP A 132 13.10 8.86 -39.72
C ASP A 132 12.29 8.01 -38.73
N ASP A 133 12.57 6.70 -38.65
CA ASP A 133 11.91 5.81 -37.70
C ASP A 133 12.34 6.15 -36.25
N PHE A 134 13.57 6.65 -36.07
CA PHE A 134 14.09 7.07 -34.76
C PHE A 134 13.45 8.35 -34.26
N LEU A 135 13.19 9.32 -35.16
CA LEU A 135 12.51 10.56 -34.79
C LEU A 135 11.15 10.26 -34.16
N PHE A 136 10.44 9.28 -34.72
CA PHE A 136 9.13 8.88 -34.24
C PHE A 136 9.18 8.23 -32.85
N ILE A 137 10.19 7.37 -32.58
CA ILE A 137 10.41 6.77 -31.26
C ILE A 137 10.62 7.86 -30.21
N VAL A 138 11.46 8.85 -30.52
CA VAL A 138 11.75 9.97 -29.60
C VAL A 138 10.50 10.82 -29.36
N VAL A 139 9.71 11.12 -30.41
CA VAL A 139 8.45 11.88 -30.27
C VAL A 139 7.40 11.13 -29.44
N THR A 140 7.27 9.83 -29.66
CA THR A 140 6.30 8.99 -28.93
C THR A 140 6.73 8.81 -27.47
N GLN A 141 8.03 8.61 -27.23
CA GLN A 141 8.60 8.56 -25.89
C GLN A 141 8.43 9.88 -25.13
N ALA A 142 8.62 11.02 -25.79
CA ALA A 142 8.33 12.34 -25.21
C ALA A 142 6.84 12.49 -24.87
N SER A 143 5.94 11.96 -25.70
CA SER A 143 4.50 11.96 -25.45
C SER A 143 4.14 11.11 -24.22
N LEU A 144 4.73 9.92 -24.09
CA LEU A 144 4.53 9.04 -22.92
C LEU A 144 5.04 9.70 -21.63
N LYS A 145 6.20 10.35 -21.71
CA LYS A 145 6.75 11.12 -20.60
C LYS A 145 5.84 12.27 -20.19
N SER A 146 5.32 13.01 -21.17
CA SER A 146 4.36 14.10 -20.90
C SER A 146 3.08 13.58 -20.24
N ASP A 147 2.55 12.44 -20.67
CA ASP A 147 1.39 11.82 -20.04
C ASP A 147 1.69 11.42 -18.58
N LEU A 148 2.91 10.94 -18.29
CA LEU A 148 3.35 10.61 -16.94
C LEU A 148 3.52 11.86 -16.05
N GLU A 149 4.08 12.93 -16.57
CA GLU A 149 4.21 14.22 -15.86
C GLU A 149 2.82 14.80 -15.52
N ILE A 150 1.85 14.67 -16.42
CA ILE A 150 0.45 15.06 -16.16
C ILE A 150 -0.13 14.19 -15.04
N LEU A 151 0.02 12.86 -15.12
CA LEU A 151 -0.41 11.92 -14.09
C LEU A 151 0.17 12.27 -12.72
N GLU A 152 1.48 12.53 -12.64
CA GLU A 152 2.17 12.91 -11.42
C GLU A 152 1.64 14.23 -10.85
N SER A 153 1.52 15.26 -11.69
CA SER A 153 0.99 16.56 -11.24
C SER A 153 -0.46 16.48 -10.75
N LEU A 154 -1.29 15.61 -11.35
CA LEU A 154 -2.67 15.39 -10.93
C LEU A 154 -2.74 14.57 -9.65
N ALA A 155 -1.90 13.55 -9.50
CA ALA A 155 -1.77 12.78 -8.28
C ALA A 155 -1.31 13.66 -7.11
N GLU A 156 -0.34 14.56 -7.34
CA GLU A 156 0.11 15.56 -6.37
C GLU A 156 -0.99 16.56 -6.03
N LYS A 157 -1.71 17.10 -7.03
CA LYS A 157 -2.84 18.02 -6.80
C LYS A 157 -3.97 17.35 -6.03
N LEU A 158 -4.29 16.09 -6.29
CA LEU A 158 -5.32 15.35 -5.55
C LEU A 158 -4.86 15.02 -4.13
N SER A 159 -3.59 14.66 -3.95
CA SER A 159 -2.98 14.49 -2.63
C SER A 159 -2.99 15.82 -1.86
N GLY A 160 -2.64 16.92 -2.52
CA GLY A 160 -2.69 18.28 -2.00
C GLY A 160 -4.11 18.78 -1.72
N MET A 161 -5.10 18.41 -2.53
CA MET A 161 -6.52 18.67 -2.28
C MET A 161 -7.04 17.85 -1.10
N ASN A 162 -6.59 16.60 -0.94
CA ASN A 162 -6.87 15.82 0.26
C ASN A 162 -6.25 16.49 1.50
N LEU A 163 -5.03 17.03 1.40
CA LEU A 163 -4.37 17.79 2.47
C LEU A 163 -5.02 19.18 2.73
N ALA A 164 -5.53 19.85 1.70
CA ALA A 164 -6.24 21.14 1.81
C ALA A 164 -7.68 20.96 2.35
N ASN A 165 -8.35 19.86 1.99
CA ASN A 165 -9.58 19.41 2.62
C ASN A 165 -9.34 18.91 4.06
N GLN A 166 -8.13 18.44 4.40
CA GLN A 166 -7.75 18.18 5.79
C GLN A 166 -7.47 19.47 6.57
N SER A 167 -6.92 20.51 5.92
CA SER A 167 -6.63 21.81 6.55
C SER A 167 -7.91 22.58 6.93
N SER A 168 -8.99 22.40 6.18
CA SER A 168 -10.33 22.96 6.48
C SER A 168 -11.24 22.01 7.29
N LYS A 169 -10.77 20.79 7.59
CA LYS A 169 -11.39 19.82 8.51
C LYS A 169 -10.50 19.48 9.71
N LEU A 170 -9.73 20.46 10.20
CA LEU A 170 -9.10 20.40 11.53
C LEU A 170 -10.11 20.45 12.70
N ALA A 171 -11.41 20.40 12.40
CA ALA A 171 -12.44 20.00 13.34
C ALA A 171 -13.17 18.75 12.79
N ALA A 172 -12.74 17.58 13.28
CA ALA A 172 -13.47 16.31 13.27
C ALA A 172 -13.90 15.74 11.89
N GLN A 173 -13.02 14.95 11.26
CA GLN A 173 -13.39 13.65 10.67
C GLN A 173 -12.13 12.81 10.33
N PRO A 174 -12.18 11.48 10.54
CA PRO A 174 -11.01 10.60 10.53
C PRO A 174 -10.51 10.33 9.10
N ALA A 175 -9.23 9.95 9.02
CA ALA A 175 -8.65 9.26 7.87
C ALA A 175 -9.56 8.09 7.42
N PRO A 176 -9.49 7.61 6.16
CA PRO A 176 -10.23 6.44 5.74
C PRO A 176 -9.77 5.25 6.60
N THR A 177 -10.53 5.02 7.67
CA THR A 177 -10.33 3.98 8.66
C THR A 177 -10.17 2.68 7.89
N SER A 178 -9.02 2.02 8.01
CA SER A 178 -8.84 0.72 7.35
C SER A 178 -9.99 -0.19 7.77
N ALA A 179 -10.52 -1.01 6.85
CA ALA A 179 -11.63 -1.92 7.17
C ALA A 179 -11.32 -2.78 8.42
N LEU A 180 -10.03 -3.06 8.64
CA LEU A 180 -9.50 -3.72 9.81
C LEU A 180 -9.65 -2.88 11.10
N ALA A 181 -9.34 -1.59 11.09
CA ALA A 181 -9.48 -0.71 12.25
C ALA A 181 -10.94 -0.64 12.73
N LYS A 182 -11.90 -0.45 11.81
CA LYS A 182 -13.35 -0.48 12.15
C LYS A 182 -13.79 -1.84 12.69
N GLN A 183 -13.26 -2.92 12.14
CA GLN A 183 -13.56 -4.27 12.63
C GLN A 183 -13.05 -4.47 14.05
N LEU A 184 -11.83 -4.00 14.37
CA LEU A 184 -11.27 -4.08 15.72
C LEU A 184 -12.07 -3.24 16.72
N GLU A 185 -12.44 -2.00 16.36
CA GLU A 185 -13.32 -1.15 17.18
C GLU A 185 -14.68 -1.83 17.46
N THR A 186 -15.30 -2.38 16.42
CA THR A 186 -16.58 -3.09 16.54
C THR A 186 -16.42 -4.33 17.44
N LEU A 187 -15.31 -5.05 17.32
CA LEU A 187 -15.02 -6.23 18.11
C LEU A 187 -14.79 -5.88 19.58
N VAL A 188 -14.06 -4.80 19.89
CA VAL A 188 -13.86 -4.31 21.26
C VAL A 188 -15.18 -3.91 21.87
N THR A 189 -15.98 -3.11 21.14
CA THR A 189 -17.29 -2.65 21.63
C THR A 189 -18.22 -3.83 21.93
N LYS A 190 -18.32 -4.79 21.00
CA LYS A 190 -19.17 -5.97 21.15
C LYS A 190 -18.70 -6.88 22.28
N SER A 191 -17.41 -7.22 22.31
CA SER A 191 -16.83 -8.11 23.34
C SER A 191 -16.91 -7.49 24.74
N SER A 192 -16.76 -6.17 24.83
CA SER A 192 -16.90 -5.44 26.10
C SER A 192 -18.35 -5.49 26.59
N THR A 193 -19.31 -5.30 25.69
CA THR A 193 -20.74 -5.41 26.02
C THR A 193 -21.11 -6.82 26.47
N ASP A 194 -20.67 -7.85 25.75
CA ASP A 194 -20.96 -9.26 26.05
C ASP A 194 -20.40 -9.69 27.42
N LEU A 195 -19.27 -9.10 27.84
CA LEU A 195 -18.58 -9.40 29.10
C LEU A 195 -18.90 -8.41 30.24
N GLY A 196 -19.73 -7.39 30.00
CA GLY A 196 -20.06 -6.36 30.99
C GLY A 196 -18.87 -5.48 31.40
N LYS A 197 -17.96 -5.20 30.45
CA LYS A 197 -16.76 -4.37 30.64
C LYS A 197 -16.84 -3.11 29.77
N THR A 198 -16.01 -2.11 30.06
CA THR A 198 -15.89 -0.85 29.30
C THR A 198 -14.46 -0.69 28.79
N ALA A 199 -14.28 -0.70 27.46
CA ALA A 199 -12.97 -0.55 26.83
C ALA A 199 -13.05 0.22 25.50
N THR A 200 -12.01 1.01 25.24
CA THR A 200 -11.76 1.71 23.97
C THR A 200 -10.47 1.22 23.34
N ILE A 201 -10.39 1.38 22.02
CA ILE A 201 -9.18 1.09 21.25
C ILE A 201 -8.71 2.33 20.51
N LEU A 202 -7.41 2.61 20.63
CA LEU A 202 -6.70 3.67 19.92
C LEU A 202 -5.78 3.01 18.91
N ILE A 203 -5.97 3.31 17.62
CA ILE A 203 -5.24 2.64 16.54
C ILE A 203 -4.43 3.68 15.77
N ASP A 204 -3.11 3.50 15.75
CA ASP A 204 -2.27 4.15 14.75
C ASP A 204 -2.50 3.47 13.38
N GLU A 205 -3.37 4.08 12.58
CA GLU A 205 -3.73 3.56 11.26
C GLU A 205 -2.53 3.46 10.31
N PHE A 206 -1.55 4.35 10.44
CA PHE A 206 -0.34 4.33 9.61
C PHE A 206 0.54 3.13 9.97
N ALA A 207 0.72 2.87 11.26
CA ALA A 207 1.43 1.69 11.76
C ALA A 207 0.74 0.39 11.31
N LEU A 208 -0.59 0.34 11.48
CA LEU A 208 -1.41 -0.82 11.14
C LEU A 208 -1.34 -1.13 9.63
N HIS A 209 -1.39 -0.09 8.79
CA HIS A 209 -1.32 -0.23 7.34
C HIS A 209 0.07 -0.73 6.88
N ALA A 210 1.13 -0.08 7.37
CA ALA A 210 2.51 -0.46 7.03
C ALA A 210 2.84 -1.90 7.43
N PHE A 211 2.28 -2.37 8.55
CA PHE A 211 2.48 -3.73 9.02
C PHE A 211 1.69 -4.77 8.21
N ALA A 212 0.48 -4.43 7.74
CA ALA A 212 -0.43 -5.39 7.09
C ALA A 212 -0.24 -5.54 5.56
N HIS A 213 0.45 -4.61 4.90
CA HIS A 213 0.48 -4.42 3.43
C HIS A 213 0.67 -5.68 2.56
N ARG A 214 1.51 -6.66 2.92
CA ARG A 214 1.75 -7.86 2.08
C ARG A 214 1.01 -9.12 2.54
N ARG A 215 0.43 -9.12 3.75
CA ARG A 215 -0.03 -10.33 4.49
C ARG A 215 -1.29 -10.05 5.32
N HIS A 216 -2.23 -9.30 4.74
CA HIS A 216 -3.42 -8.77 5.42
C HIS A 216 -4.27 -9.82 6.16
N ASP A 217 -4.53 -10.99 5.56
CA ASP A 217 -5.43 -11.98 6.16
C ASP A 217 -4.88 -12.61 7.44
N ILE A 218 -3.59 -12.98 7.44
CA ILE A 218 -2.94 -13.60 8.60
C ILE A 218 -2.78 -12.59 9.74
N ILE A 219 -2.34 -11.37 9.40
CA ILE A 219 -2.15 -10.29 10.38
C ILE A 219 -3.49 -9.88 10.99
N ARG A 220 -4.57 -9.84 10.19
CA ARG A 220 -5.92 -9.61 10.70
C ARG A 220 -6.30 -10.62 11.77
N ASP A 221 -6.16 -11.92 11.47
CA ASP A 221 -6.56 -12.98 12.41
C ASP A 221 -5.78 -12.89 13.73
N VAL A 222 -4.49 -12.59 13.66
CA VAL A 222 -3.62 -12.40 14.83
C VAL A 222 -4.07 -11.20 15.67
N LEU A 223 -4.29 -10.03 15.05
CA LEU A 223 -4.70 -8.83 15.76
C LEU A 223 -6.08 -8.96 16.39
N ILE A 224 -7.04 -9.59 15.70
CA ILE A 224 -8.36 -9.88 16.26
C ILE A 224 -8.23 -10.74 17.52
N GLN A 225 -7.38 -11.76 17.49
CA GLN A 225 -7.18 -12.64 18.63
C GLN A 225 -6.50 -11.93 19.81
N LEU A 226 -5.47 -11.10 19.56
CA LEU A 226 -4.81 -10.31 20.59
C LEU A 226 -5.76 -9.33 21.27
N VAL A 227 -6.54 -8.59 20.49
CA VAL A 227 -7.54 -7.64 21.01
C VAL A 227 -8.63 -8.36 21.80
N ARG A 228 -9.11 -9.52 21.33
CA ARG A 228 -10.07 -10.34 22.08
C ARG A 228 -9.49 -10.78 23.43
N ASN A 229 -8.23 -11.21 23.45
CA ASN A 229 -7.57 -11.64 24.68
C ASN A 229 -7.38 -10.48 25.67
N ALA A 230 -7.04 -9.30 25.17
CA ALA A 230 -6.96 -8.09 25.99
C ALA A 230 -8.32 -7.82 26.67
N VAL A 231 -9.43 -7.82 25.92
CA VAL A 231 -10.77 -7.56 26.50
C VAL A 231 -11.23 -8.70 27.42
N ALA A 232 -10.97 -9.95 27.08
CA ALA A 232 -11.41 -11.11 27.86
C ALA A 232 -10.63 -11.26 29.17
N HIS A 233 -9.31 -11.13 29.12
CA HIS A 233 -8.42 -11.50 30.22
C HIS A 233 -7.71 -10.31 30.87
N SER A 234 -7.20 -9.35 30.10
CA SER A 234 -6.45 -8.21 30.66
C SER A 234 -7.38 -7.15 31.24
N VAL A 235 -8.45 -6.78 30.54
CA VAL A 235 -9.38 -5.73 30.96
C VAL A 235 -10.22 -6.21 32.14
N GLU A 236 -10.24 -5.41 33.20
CA GLU A 236 -11.00 -5.63 34.43
C GLU A 236 -12.39 -4.98 34.34
N THR A 237 -13.32 -5.33 35.24
CA THR A 237 -14.60 -4.63 35.32
C THR A 237 -14.43 -3.23 35.88
N SER A 238 -15.35 -2.33 35.53
CA SER A 238 -15.34 -0.92 35.96
C SER A 238 -15.21 -0.77 37.48
N SER A 239 -15.87 -1.63 38.25
CA SER A 239 -15.78 -1.68 39.72
C SER A 239 -14.38 -2.01 40.24
N VAL A 240 -13.69 -2.96 39.61
CA VAL A 240 -12.32 -3.39 40.00
C VAL A 240 -11.31 -2.31 39.61
N ARG A 241 -11.47 -1.68 38.44
CA ARG A 241 -10.60 -0.60 37.97
C ARG A 241 -10.66 0.62 38.88
N LEU A 242 -11.86 1.05 39.27
CA LEU A 242 -12.04 2.18 40.19
C LEU A 242 -11.44 1.89 41.58
N ALA A 243 -11.59 0.65 42.08
CA ALA A 243 -10.96 0.24 43.34
C ALA A 243 -9.42 0.24 43.27
N ALA A 244 -8.85 -0.02 42.10
CA ALA A 244 -7.42 0.06 41.82
C ALA A 244 -6.93 1.49 41.46
N GLY A 245 -7.82 2.50 41.46
CA GLY A 245 -7.47 3.88 41.12
C GLY A 245 -7.26 4.15 39.62
N LYS A 246 -7.72 3.25 38.75
CA LYS A 246 -7.67 3.37 37.29
C LYS A 246 -8.92 4.03 36.72
N SER A 247 -8.83 4.48 35.47
CA SER A 247 -9.99 4.96 34.70
C SER A 247 -11.06 3.87 34.60
N GLU A 248 -12.34 4.26 34.64
CA GLU A 248 -13.48 3.35 34.48
C GLU A 248 -13.45 2.64 33.12
N GLU A 249 -12.99 3.34 32.08
CA GLU A 249 -12.79 2.83 30.73
C GLU A 249 -11.35 2.33 30.56
N ALA A 250 -11.20 1.11 30.07
CA ALA A 250 -9.90 0.54 29.72
C ALA A 250 -9.44 1.00 28.33
N SER A 251 -8.13 1.11 28.15
CA SER A 251 -7.53 1.55 26.88
C SER A 251 -6.66 0.45 26.29
N ILE A 252 -6.91 0.14 25.02
CA ILE A 252 -6.07 -0.72 24.19
C ILE A 252 -5.47 0.17 23.11
N SER A 253 -4.16 0.14 22.91
CA SER A 253 -3.46 0.98 21.93
C SER A 253 -2.64 0.13 20.96
N ILE A 254 -2.77 0.41 19.67
CA ILE A 254 -1.95 -0.18 18.60
C ILE A 254 -1.06 0.93 18.02
N TYR A 255 0.26 0.71 17.98
CA TYR A 255 1.24 1.72 17.56
C TYR A 255 2.45 1.12 16.83
N ALA A 256 3.17 1.96 16.08
CA ALA A 256 4.41 1.55 15.44
C ALA A 256 5.54 1.41 16.48
N LEU A 257 6.25 0.29 16.45
CA LEU A 257 7.49 0.16 17.21
C LEU A 257 8.65 0.84 16.45
N PRO A 258 9.62 1.44 17.16
CA PRO A 258 10.82 1.99 16.53
C PRO A 258 11.54 0.92 15.71
N LYS A 259 12.09 1.29 14.55
CA LYS A 259 12.89 0.39 13.71
C LYS A 259 14.05 -0.19 14.54
N THR A 260 13.98 -1.48 14.83
CA THR A 260 15.04 -2.21 15.52
C THR A 260 16.19 -2.50 14.56
N ASP A 261 15.89 -2.94 13.34
CA ASP A 261 16.88 -3.31 12.31
C ASP A 261 16.46 -2.88 10.89
N PRO A 262 17.42 -2.70 9.95
CA PRO A 262 17.11 -2.45 8.54
C PRO A 262 16.30 -3.60 7.95
N GLY A 263 15.09 -3.30 7.46
CA GLY A 263 14.21 -4.32 6.87
C GLY A 263 13.39 -5.11 7.90
N VAL A 264 13.19 -4.60 9.12
CA VAL A 264 12.21 -5.15 10.07
C VAL A 264 11.15 -4.09 10.38
N ILE A 265 9.87 -4.48 10.32
CA ILE A 265 8.72 -3.64 10.68
C ILE A 265 8.18 -4.16 12.03
N GLY A 266 7.96 -3.24 12.97
CA GLY A 266 7.44 -3.57 14.30
C GLY A 266 6.09 -2.92 14.59
N LEU A 267 5.19 -3.67 15.24
CA LEU A 267 3.87 -3.22 15.70
C LEU A 267 3.69 -3.58 17.18
N GLY A 268 3.32 -2.61 17.99
CA GLY A 268 3.01 -2.78 19.41
C GLY A 268 1.50 -2.77 19.64
N LEU A 269 1.02 -3.66 20.51
CA LEU A 269 -0.34 -3.66 21.05
C LEU A 269 -0.25 -3.68 22.56
N ILE A 270 -0.67 -2.59 23.22
CA ILE A 270 -0.64 -2.44 24.67
C ILE A 270 -2.05 -2.28 25.23
N ASP A 271 -2.33 -2.93 26.36
CA ASP A 271 -3.51 -2.68 27.18
C ASP A 271 -3.13 -2.16 28.57
N ASP A 272 -4.03 -1.39 29.20
CA ASP A 272 -3.88 -0.86 30.56
C ASP A 272 -4.58 -1.74 31.63
N GLY A 273 -4.72 -3.03 31.33
CA GLY A 273 -5.40 -4.00 32.15
C GLY A 273 -4.60 -4.43 33.38
N ARG A 274 -4.97 -5.58 33.94
CA ARG A 274 -4.25 -6.19 35.08
C ARG A 274 -2.92 -6.86 34.68
N GLY A 275 -2.57 -6.86 33.40
CA GLY A 275 -1.45 -7.63 32.89
C GLY A 275 -1.73 -9.15 32.86
N LEU A 276 -0.67 -9.93 32.65
CA LEU A 276 -0.73 -11.38 32.69
C LEU A 276 -0.76 -11.89 34.14
N ASP A 277 -1.69 -12.79 34.41
CA ASP A 277 -1.76 -13.54 35.68
C ASP A 277 -0.70 -14.65 35.68
N LEU A 278 0.54 -14.27 36.01
CA LEU A 278 1.70 -15.16 36.00
C LEU A 278 1.54 -16.34 36.94
N ASP A 279 0.85 -16.16 38.07
CA ASP A 279 0.61 -17.23 39.04
C ASP A 279 -0.32 -18.30 38.46
N ARG A 280 -1.43 -17.89 37.86
CA ARG A 280 -2.36 -18.81 37.20
C ARG A 280 -1.74 -19.50 35.99
N ILE A 281 -0.92 -18.79 35.21
CA ILE A 281 -0.19 -19.38 34.08
C ILE A 281 0.81 -20.42 34.60
N ARG A 282 1.56 -20.12 35.66
CA ARG A 282 2.52 -21.04 36.27
C ARG A 282 1.84 -22.28 36.83
N GLU A 283 0.77 -22.13 37.60
CA GLU A 283 0.00 -23.25 38.15
C GLU A 283 -0.49 -24.18 37.04
N ARG A 284 -1.03 -23.60 35.96
CA ARG A 284 -1.49 -24.37 34.81
C ARG A 284 -0.32 -25.07 34.10
N ALA A 285 0.80 -24.39 33.88
CA ALA A 285 1.99 -24.95 33.25
C ALA A 285 2.61 -26.09 34.06
N VAL A 286 2.62 -25.99 35.39
CA VAL A 286 3.04 -27.09 36.27
C VAL A 286 2.07 -28.27 36.18
N SER A 287 0.75 -28.00 36.19
CA SER A 287 -0.27 -29.07 36.08
C SER A 287 -0.20 -29.84 34.75
N CYS A 288 0.23 -29.16 33.67
CA CYS A 288 0.42 -29.75 32.36
C CYS A 288 1.82 -30.35 32.16
N GLY A 289 2.69 -30.32 33.17
CA GLY A 289 4.06 -30.85 33.10
C GLY A 289 5.02 -30.02 32.22
N LEU A 290 4.67 -28.77 31.89
CA LEU A 290 5.51 -27.87 31.08
C LEU A 290 6.56 -27.14 31.92
N LEU A 291 6.25 -26.89 33.18
CA LEU A 291 7.19 -26.32 34.15
C LEU A 291 7.40 -27.28 35.32
N PRO A 292 8.64 -27.43 35.80
CA PRO A 292 8.91 -28.23 36.97
C PRO A 292 8.49 -27.51 38.26
N ASN A 293 7.90 -28.24 39.21
CA ASN A 293 7.38 -27.67 40.47
C ASN A 293 8.48 -27.40 41.52
N ASP A 294 9.69 -27.92 41.28
CA ASP A 294 10.79 -27.95 42.24
C ASP A 294 11.74 -26.74 42.15
N ARG A 295 11.58 -25.88 41.15
CA ARG A 295 12.39 -24.67 40.96
C ARG A 295 11.56 -23.47 40.55
N PRO A 296 11.91 -22.25 41.00
CA PRO A 296 11.30 -21.03 40.50
C PRO A 296 11.66 -20.87 39.01
N SER A 297 10.63 -20.73 38.15
CA SER A 297 10.80 -20.42 36.73
C SER A 297 10.93 -18.91 36.52
N GLY A 298 11.71 -18.51 35.52
CA GLY A 298 11.81 -17.11 35.13
C GLY A 298 10.50 -16.58 34.54
N VAL A 299 10.23 -15.28 34.67
CA VAL A 299 9.01 -14.65 34.13
C VAL A 299 8.85 -14.93 32.62
N GLN A 300 9.95 -14.84 31.85
CA GLN A 300 9.92 -15.16 30.42
C GLN A 300 9.62 -16.63 30.12
N GLU A 301 10.08 -17.57 30.95
CA GLU A 301 9.78 -19.00 30.79
C GLU A 301 8.29 -19.28 31.02
N ILE A 302 7.69 -18.61 32.02
CA ILE A 302 6.25 -18.71 32.32
C ILE A 302 5.44 -18.12 31.15
N ILE A 303 5.84 -16.96 30.62
CA ILE A 303 5.19 -16.33 29.47
C ILE A 303 5.31 -17.23 28.23
N GLN A 304 6.45 -17.85 27.97
CA GLN A 304 6.62 -18.73 26.81
C GLN A 304 5.67 -19.95 26.82
N CYS A 305 5.24 -20.41 28.00
CA CYS A 305 4.30 -21.52 28.13
C CYS A 305 2.96 -21.22 27.45
N ILE A 306 2.54 -19.95 27.35
CA ILE A 306 1.27 -19.57 26.74
C ILE A 306 1.22 -19.88 25.23
N PHE A 307 2.39 -19.99 24.57
CA PHE A 307 2.50 -20.36 23.17
C PHE A 307 2.56 -21.88 22.94
N THR A 308 2.32 -22.69 23.97
CA THR A 308 2.27 -24.15 23.84
C THR A 308 0.91 -24.57 23.26
N PRO A 309 0.88 -25.46 22.24
CA PRO A 309 -0.36 -25.99 21.70
C PRO A 309 -1.28 -26.55 22.78
N GLY A 310 -2.56 -26.15 22.75
CA GLY A 310 -3.57 -26.58 23.72
C GLY A 310 -3.47 -25.95 25.12
N PHE A 311 -2.57 -25.00 25.33
CA PHE A 311 -2.47 -24.26 26.59
C PHE A 311 -3.56 -23.19 26.68
N SER A 312 -4.42 -23.29 27.70
CA SER A 312 -5.42 -22.27 28.05
C SER A 312 -5.56 -22.17 29.57
N THR A 313 -5.81 -20.97 30.06
CA THR A 313 -6.03 -20.65 31.48
C THR A 313 -7.49 -20.79 31.92
N THR A 314 -8.42 -21.02 30.99
CA THR A 314 -9.83 -21.33 31.27
C THR A 314 -10.04 -22.83 31.47
N GLU A 315 -10.70 -23.21 32.57
CA GLU A 315 -11.03 -24.60 32.91
C GLU A 315 -12.21 -25.16 32.08
N ILE A 316 -13.00 -24.28 31.48
CA ILE A 316 -14.19 -24.62 30.70
C ILE A 316 -13.87 -24.34 29.23
N ALA A 317 -14.03 -25.36 28.38
CA ALA A 317 -14.08 -25.19 26.94
C ALA A 317 -15.37 -24.44 26.59
N ASP A 318 -15.35 -23.11 26.69
CA ASP A 318 -16.52 -22.30 26.36
C ASP A 318 -16.83 -22.47 24.87
N SER A 319 -18.09 -22.85 24.61
CA SER A 319 -18.70 -23.08 23.30
C SER A 319 -18.62 -21.90 22.32
N HIS A 320 -18.18 -20.72 22.78
CA HIS A 320 -17.88 -19.54 21.95
C HIS A 320 -16.42 -19.45 21.47
N SER A 321 -15.50 -20.25 22.02
CA SER A 321 -14.15 -20.46 21.49
C SER A 321 -14.10 -21.76 20.69
N GLY A 322 -14.62 -21.73 19.47
CA GLY A 322 -14.55 -22.88 18.56
C GLY A 322 -13.08 -23.30 18.37
N ARG A 323 -12.72 -24.45 18.98
CA ARG A 323 -11.35 -25.00 19.12
C ARG A 323 -10.43 -24.11 19.96
N GLY A 324 -9.67 -24.70 20.88
CA GLY A 324 -8.73 -24.00 21.77
C GLY A 324 -7.59 -23.31 21.02
N MET A 325 -7.89 -22.14 20.44
CA MET A 325 -7.10 -21.43 19.41
C MET A 325 -6.60 -20.07 19.92
N GLY A 326 -6.10 -20.00 21.15
CA GLY A 326 -5.81 -18.70 21.81
C GLY A 326 -4.49 -18.05 21.40
N MET A 327 -3.39 -18.83 21.45
CA MET A 327 -2.02 -18.36 21.23
C MET A 327 -1.23 -19.27 20.27
N ASP A 328 -1.67 -20.52 20.12
CA ASP A 328 -1.10 -21.49 19.18
C ASP A 328 -1.25 -21.03 17.72
N ILE A 329 -2.44 -20.54 17.35
CA ILE A 329 -2.67 -19.93 16.02
C ILE A 329 -1.76 -18.73 15.79
N ILE A 330 -1.52 -17.93 16.83
CA ILE A 330 -0.64 -16.77 16.72
C ILE A 330 0.78 -17.26 16.46
N LYS A 331 1.26 -18.27 17.18
CA LYS A 331 2.57 -18.87 16.93
C LYS A 331 2.66 -19.49 15.52
N THR A 332 1.74 -20.37 15.15
CA THR A 332 1.77 -21.05 13.85
C THR A 332 1.66 -20.06 12.70
N LYS A 333 0.66 -19.17 12.71
CA LYS A 333 0.44 -18.26 11.60
C LYS A 333 1.43 -17.09 11.57
N PHE A 334 1.82 -16.54 12.72
CA PHE A 334 2.67 -15.34 12.74
C PHE A 334 4.16 -15.68 12.82
N VAL A 335 4.55 -16.67 13.62
CA VAL A 335 5.95 -17.07 13.78
C VAL A 335 6.34 -18.07 12.69
N ASP A 336 5.59 -19.16 12.53
CA ASP A 336 5.99 -20.25 11.63
C ASP A 336 5.72 -19.94 10.13
N GLU A 337 4.58 -19.31 9.79
CA GLU A 337 4.25 -18.99 8.38
C GLU A 337 4.85 -17.66 7.89
N LEU A 338 4.89 -16.61 8.74
CA LEU A 338 5.38 -15.29 8.34
C LEU A 338 6.86 -15.06 8.67
N GLY A 339 7.49 -15.93 9.47
CA GLY A 339 8.85 -15.72 9.98
C GLY A 339 8.94 -14.53 10.95
N GLY A 340 7.83 -14.20 11.62
CA GLY A 340 7.76 -13.09 12.57
C GLY A 340 8.30 -13.45 13.95
N CYS A 341 8.59 -12.43 14.75
CA CYS A 341 8.95 -12.58 16.15
C CYS A 341 7.92 -11.88 17.03
N ILE A 342 7.56 -12.51 18.15
CA ILE A 342 6.64 -11.95 19.13
C ILE A 342 7.37 -11.85 20.46
N ASP A 343 7.35 -10.65 21.04
CA ASP A 343 7.81 -10.39 22.40
C ASP A 343 6.64 -9.89 23.24
N ILE A 344 6.64 -10.24 24.53
CA ILE A 344 5.56 -9.90 25.45
C ILE A 344 6.16 -9.30 26.70
N ILE A 345 5.69 -8.10 27.03
CA ILE A 345 6.08 -7.37 28.23
C ILE A 345 4.81 -7.12 29.02
N SER A 346 4.74 -7.59 30.26
CA SER A 346 3.59 -7.34 31.10
C SER A 346 4.03 -6.94 32.49
N ASP A 347 3.46 -5.82 32.95
CA ASP A 347 3.61 -5.31 34.30
C ASP A 347 2.34 -5.65 35.10
N PRO A 348 2.43 -6.52 36.12
CA PRO A 348 1.27 -6.95 36.90
C PRO A 348 0.51 -5.76 37.49
N GLY A 349 -0.80 -5.73 37.26
CA GLY A 349 -1.67 -4.66 37.72
C GLY A 349 -1.55 -3.35 36.92
N ILE A 350 -0.70 -3.27 35.89
CA ILE A 350 -0.45 -2.03 35.14
C ILE A 350 -0.78 -2.20 33.66
N SER A 351 -0.16 -3.16 32.96
CA SER A 351 -0.30 -3.29 31.51
C SER A 351 0.16 -4.65 30.96
N CYS A 352 -0.27 -4.94 29.73
CA CYS A 352 0.30 -6.00 28.90
C CYS A 352 0.56 -5.45 27.49
N GLU A 353 1.79 -5.59 27.01
CA GLU A 353 2.25 -5.19 25.69
C GLU A 353 2.71 -6.40 24.88
N PHE A 354 2.10 -6.60 23.72
CA PHE A 354 2.55 -7.52 22.68
C PHE A 354 3.30 -6.75 21.62
N ARG A 355 4.55 -7.14 21.37
CA ARG A 355 5.41 -6.56 20.33
C ARG A 355 5.58 -7.56 19.21
N LEU A 356 5.11 -7.21 18.02
CA LEU A 356 5.15 -8.03 16.83
C LEU A 356 6.20 -7.48 15.86
N TYR A 357 7.11 -8.32 15.40
CA TYR A 357 8.15 -7.95 14.43
C TYR A 357 8.05 -8.84 13.19
N LEU A 358 8.13 -8.22 12.02
CA LEU A 358 8.14 -8.90 10.73
C LEU A 358 9.35 -8.46 9.89
N PRO A 359 10.06 -9.39 9.24
CA PRO A 359 10.99 -9.02 8.17
C PRO A 359 10.21 -8.44 6.98
N ALA A 360 10.66 -7.31 6.45
CA ALA A 360 10.03 -6.47 5.43
C ALA A 360 10.10 -7.06 4.01
#